data_AF-A0A499V8A3-F1
#
_entry.id   AF-A0A499V8A3-F1
#
_cell.length_a   1.000
_cell.length_b   1.000
_cell.length_c   1.000
_cell.angle_alpha   90.00
_cell.angle_beta   90.00
_cell.angle_gamma   90.00
#
_symmetry.space_group_name_H-M   'P 1'
#
loop_
_entity.id
_entity.type
_entity.pdbx_description
1 polymer ?
#
loop_
_entity_poly.entity_id
_entity_poly.type
_entity_poly.pdbx_seq_one_letter_code
_entity_poly.pdbx_strand_id
1 'polypeptide(L)'
;MEVAHDGVKELRQVVEVIAAVATSTDESVVFHCASGKDRTGLVAALVLALLGVPESQIVEDFTLTELATERLLADWRADHPGQEPTWPGYGRAPADVMRLFLDALTHQHGSMADYARDLLRIDEGLIAALRRNLLEPAAEPELTFRRADHRDLPELVRLRDSAARWQIARGIDQWKPGQLGEDHFRARLADGEIWIATLGPTGPTAGAWELWWDDPAAWGPQPRAPGMCTG
;
A
#
# COMPACT_ATOMS: atom_id res chain seq x y z
N MET A 1 11.49 -27.80 -2.91
CA MET A 1 11.26 -27.42 -4.32
C MET A 1 10.17 -28.24 -5.00
N GLU A 2 10.01 -29.53 -4.67
CA GLU A 2 8.94 -30.41 -5.21
C GLU A 2 7.53 -29.81 -5.06
N VAL A 3 7.18 -29.29 -3.87
CA VAL A 3 5.86 -28.68 -3.61
C VAL A 3 5.57 -27.43 -4.46
N ALA A 4 6.58 -26.65 -4.83
CA ALA A 4 6.41 -25.42 -5.62
C ALA A 4 6.17 -25.71 -7.11
N HIS A 5 6.68 -26.84 -7.62
CA HIS A 5 6.54 -27.21 -9.03
C HIS A 5 5.38 -28.19 -9.26
N ASP A 6 5.11 -29.10 -8.32
CA ASP A 6 4.06 -30.11 -8.45
C ASP A 6 2.71 -29.66 -7.86
N GLY A 7 2.70 -28.68 -6.96
CA GLY A 7 1.50 -28.16 -6.28
C GLY A 7 0.91 -26.87 -6.87
N VAL A 8 1.24 -26.55 -8.12
CA VAL A 8 0.90 -25.27 -8.78
C VAL A 8 -0.61 -25.01 -8.80
N LYS A 9 -1.42 -26.04 -9.07
CA LYS A 9 -2.87 -25.91 -9.15
C LYS A 9 -3.48 -25.64 -7.78
N GLU A 10 -3.01 -26.36 -6.77
CA GLU A 10 -3.47 -26.26 -5.38
C GLU A 10 -3.09 -24.90 -4.79
N LEU A 11 -1.85 -24.43 -5.03
CA LEU A 11 -1.40 -23.11 -4.58
C LEU A 11 -2.23 -21.99 -5.20
N ARG A 12 -2.49 -22.07 -6.52
CA ARG A 12 -3.37 -21.11 -7.19
C ARG A 12 -4.77 -21.11 -6.59
N GLN A 13 -5.38 -22.29 -6.43
CA GLN A 13 -6.73 -22.42 -5.92
C GLN A 13 -6.86 -21.86 -4.50
N VAL A 14 -5.87 -22.09 -3.64
CA VAL A 14 -5.86 -21.52 -2.27
C VAL A 14 -5.86 -19.99 -2.32
N VAL A 15 -5.04 -19.38 -3.17
CA VAL A 15 -5.00 -17.92 -3.31
C VAL A 15 -6.32 -17.36 -3.85
N GLU A 16 -6.94 -18.03 -4.81
CA GLU A 16 -8.27 -17.67 -5.33
C GLU A 16 -9.35 -17.71 -4.25
N VAL A 17 -9.36 -18.75 -3.41
CA VAL A 17 -10.30 -18.88 -2.29
C VAL A 17 -10.09 -17.76 -1.26
N ILE A 18 -8.84 -17.48 -0.89
CA ILE A 18 -8.51 -16.39 0.05
C ILE A 18 -9.03 -15.05 -0.48
N ALA A 19 -8.79 -14.75 -1.76
CA ALA A 19 -9.27 -13.51 -2.37
C ALA A 19 -10.80 -13.44 -2.44
N ALA A 20 -11.46 -14.56 -2.74
CA ALA A 20 -12.92 -14.62 -2.88
C ALA A 20 -13.64 -14.39 -1.55
N VAL A 21 -13.25 -15.10 -0.49
CA VAL A 21 -13.88 -14.97 0.83
C VAL A 21 -13.71 -13.56 1.38
N ALA A 22 -12.51 -13.00 1.21
CA ALA A 22 -12.23 -11.64 1.67
C ALA A 22 -13.01 -10.56 0.86
N THR A 23 -13.60 -10.88 -0.30
CA THR A 23 -14.43 -9.95 -1.09
C THR A 23 -15.93 -10.04 -0.72
N SER A 24 -16.41 -11.25 -0.42
CA SER A 24 -17.86 -11.56 -0.38
C SER A 24 -18.50 -11.42 1.00
N THR A 25 -17.69 -11.40 2.05
CA THR A 25 -18.13 -11.59 3.43
C THR A 25 -17.19 -10.82 4.36
N ASP A 26 -17.69 -10.19 5.43
CA ASP A 26 -16.88 -9.72 6.57
C ASP A 26 -16.28 -10.89 7.38
N GLU A 27 -16.03 -12.03 6.73
CA GLU A 27 -15.58 -13.28 7.33
C GLU A 27 -14.07 -13.41 7.24
N SER A 28 -13.48 -13.94 8.31
CA SER A 28 -12.05 -14.24 8.38
C SER A 28 -11.75 -15.62 7.79
N VAL A 29 -10.66 -15.74 7.04
CA VAL A 29 -10.19 -17.02 6.50
C VAL A 29 -9.14 -17.63 7.43
N VAL A 30 -9.30 -18.92 7.73
CA VAL A 30 -8.26 -19.73 8.38
C VAL A 30 -7.90 -20.88 7.44
N PHE A 31 -6.61 -21.07 7.18
CA PHE A 31 -6.09 -22.21 6.41
C PHE A 31 -5.04 -22.96 7.24
N HIS A 32 -5.04 -24.28 7.14
CA HIS A 32 -4.09 -25.13 7.86
C HIS A 32 -3.72 -26.36 7.03
N CYS A 33 -2.60 -26.99 7.38
CA CYS A 33 -2.23 -28.32 6.92
C CYS A 33 -2.32 -29.31 8.09
N ALA A 34 -1.71 -30.50 7.99
CA ALA A 34 -1.73 -31.48 9.07
C ALA A 34 -1.08 -30.96 10.37
N SER A 35 0.06 -30.28 10.26
CA SER A 35 0.79 -29.70 11.40
C SER A 35 0.75 -28.17 11.43
N GLY A 36 0.09 -27.54 10.46
CA GLY A 36 0.04 -26.08 10.32
C GLY A 36 1.38 -25.39 10.02
N LYS A 37 2.45 -26.14 9.71
CA LYS A 37 3.82 -25.62 9.60
C LYS A 37 4.29 -25.43 8.17
N ASP A 38 4.62 -26.52 7.46
CA ASP A 38 5.38 -26.40 6.21
C ASP A 38 4.50 -25.86 5.06
N ARG A 39 3.46 -26.60 4.65
CA ARG A 39 2.56 -26.15 3.57
C ARG A 39 1.81 -24.86 3.91
N THR A 40 1.41 -24.70 5.18
CA THR A 40 0.76 -23.48 5.67
C THR A 40 1.72 -22.29 5.61
N GLY A 41 2.95 -22.44 6.10
CA GLY A 41 3.97 -21.40 6.05
C GLY A 41 4.33 -20.99 4.62
N LEU A 42 4.35 -21.94 3.67
CA LEU A 42 4.54 -21.63 2.25
C LEU A 42 3.40 -20.78 1.66
N VAL A 43 2.15 -21.14 1.97
CA VAL A 43 0.97 -20.36 1.53
C VAL A 43 0.98 -18.97 2.18
N ALA A 44 1.26 -18.89 3.48
CA ALA A 44 1.35 -17.62 4.20
C ALA A 44 2.43 -16.71 3.60
N ALA A 45 3.63 -17.25 3.37
CA ALA A 45 4.72 -16.53 2.73
C ALA A 45 4.36 -16.02 1.33
N LEU A 46 3.70 -16.85 0.52
CA LEU A 46 3.21 -16.46 -0.81
C LEU A 46 2.21 -15.31 -0.73
N VAL A 47 1.21 -15.41 0.13
CA VAL A 47 0.19 -14.36 0.29
C VAL A 47 0.82 -13.06 0.78
N LEU A 48 1.64 -13.10 1.83
CA LEU A 48 2.33 -11.93 2.37
C LEU A 48 3.23 -11.25 1.31
N ALA A 49 3.96 -12.04 0.52
CA ALA A 49 4.77 -11.51 -0.57
C ALA A 49 3.92 -10.82 -1.65
N LEU A 50 2.77 -11.38 -2.03
CA LEU A 50 1.84 -10.75 -2.98
C LEU A 50 1.24 -9.45 -2.44
N LEU A 51 1.03 -9.37 -1.12
CA LEU A 51 0.62 -8.15 -0.43
C LEU A 51 1.74 -7.10 -0.34
N GLY A 52 2.99 -7.45 -0.69
CA GLY A 52 4.13 -6.54 -0.65
C GLY A 52 4.79 -6.43 0.73
N VAL A 53 4.54 -7.39 1.62
CA VAL A 53 5.16 -7.45 2.93
C VAL A 53 6.67 -7.72 2.78
N PRO A 54 7.54 -6.99 3.49
CA PRO A 54 8.98 -7.22 3.47
C PRO A 54 9.37 -8.66 3.86
N GLU A 55 10.36 -9.21 3.18
CA GLU A 55 10.86 -10.56 3.43
C GLU A 55 11.21 -10.82 4.91
N SER A 56 11.82 -9.85 5.59
CA SER A 56 12.16 -9.99 7.00
C SER A 56 10.96 -10.28 7.89
N GLN A 57 9.80 -9.70 7.58
CA GLN A 57 8.55 -9.93 8.31
C GLN A 57 7.91 -11.26 7.94
N ILE A 58 8.05 -11.70 6.69
CA ILE A 58 7.61 -13.04 6.25
C ILE A 58 8.38 -14.12 6.99
N VAL A 59 9.70 -13.95 7.13
CA VAL A 59 10.57 -14.87 7.87
C VAL A 59 10.23 -14.87 9.37
N GLU A 60 9.94 -13.69 9.93
CA GLU A 60 9.51 -13.55 11.33
C GLU A 60 8.18 -14.28 11.58
N ASP A 61 7.18 -14.08 10.74
CA ASP A 61 5.87 -14.76 10.79
C ASP A 61 6.04 -16.29 10.78
N PHE A 62 6.84 -16.83 9.85
CA PHE A 62 7.14 -18.26 9.81
C PHE A 62 7.77 -18.77 11.11
N THR A 63 8.69 -17.99 11.68
CA THR A 63 9.44 -18.35 12.89
C THR A 63 8.54 -18.40 14.13
N LEU A 64 7.40 -17.69 14.16
CA LEU A 64 6.43 -17.80 15.26
C LEU A 64 5.93 -19.24 15.45
N THR A 65 5.99 -20.08 14.41
CA THR A 65 5.64 -21.50 14.51
C THR A 65 6.53 -22.26 15.50
N GLU A 66 7.75 -21.78 15.78
CA GLU A 66 8.64 -22.37 16.81
C GLU A 66 7.97 -22.44 18.20
N LEU A 67 7.06 -21.52 18.51
CA LEU A 67 6.30 -21.52 19.76
C LEU A 67 5.39 -22.76 19.91
N ALA A 68 5.04 -23.41 18.81
CA ALA A 68 4.22 -24.62 18.79
C ALA A 68 5.05 -25.92 18.80
N THR A 69 6.39 -25.85 18.74
CA THR A 69 7.27 -27.03 18.59
C THR A 69 6.99 -28.13 19.61
N GLU A 70 6.93 -27.78 20.89
CA GLU A 70 6.73 -28.75 21.97
C GLU A 70 5.39 -29.48 21.84
N ARG A 71 4.34 -28.73 21.48
CA ARG A 71 3.01 -29.28 21.24
C ARG A 71 2.99 -30.20 20.02
N LEU A 72 3.58 -29.78 18.91
CA LEU A 72 3.66 -30.59 17.69
C LEU A 72 4.40 -31.91 17.94
N LEU A 73 5.48 -31.89 18.72
CA LEU A 73 6.21 -33.11 19.11
C LEU A 73 5.37 -34.01 20.04
N ALA A 74 4.60 -33.42 20.95
CA ALA A 74 3.70 -34.18 21.83
C ALA A 74 2.59 -34.88 21.04
N ASP A 75 1.92 -34.13 20.14
CA ASP A 75 0.85 -34.65 19.28
C ASP A 75 1.39 -35.79 18.39
N TRP A 76 2.56 -35.60 17.77
CA TRP A 76 3.18 -36.64 16.94
C TRP A 76 3.49 -37.93 17.72
N ARG A 77 4.05 -37.82 18.94
CA ARG A 77 4.35 -38.99 19.79
C ARG A 77 3.11 -39.72 20.25
N ALA A 78 2.00 -38.99 20.49
CA ALA A 78 0.73 -39.59 20.83
C ALA A 78 0.19 -40.46 19.68
N ASP A 79 0.36 -40.00 18.44
CA ASP A 79 -0.04 -40.73 17.23
C ASP A 79 0.92 -41.88 16.87
N HIS A 80 2.18 -41.83 17.33
CA HIS A 80 3.24 -42.79 17.00
C HIS A 80 3.93 -43.38 18.24
N PRO A 81 3.21 -44.18 19.07
CA PRO A 81 3.73 -44.66 20.33
C PRO A 81 4.97 -45.54 20.15
N GLY A 82 6.04 -45.23 20.90
CA GLY A 82 7.30 -45.97 20.88
C GLY A 82 8.20 -45.69 19.67
N GLN A 83 7.85 -44.72 18.83
CA GLN A 83 8.68 -44.27 17.71
C GLN A 83 9.25 -42.88 18.01
N GLU A 84 10.32 -42.52 17.31
CA GLU A 84 10.87 -41.15 17.31
C GLU A 84 10.71 -40.54 15.91
N PRO A 85 10.54 -39.22 15.78
CA PRO A 85 10.42 -38.58 14.48
C PRO A 85 11.65 -38.85 13.63
N THR A 86 11.44 -39.30 12.39
CA THR A 86 12.53 -39.58 11.44
C THR A 86 13.35 -38.33 11.11
N TRP A 87 12.73 -37.15 11.22
CA TRP A 87 13.39 -35.86 11.02
C TRP A 87 13.66 -35.19 12.38
N PRO A 88 14.92 -34.95 12.77
CA PRO A 88 15.26 -34.28 14.03
C PRO A 88 14.70 -32.86 14.18
N GLY A 89 14.36 -32.21 13.05
CA GLY A 89 13.73 -30.89 13.01
C GLY A 89 12.20 -30.93 13.04
N TYR A 90 11.57 -32.06 13.36
CA TYR A 90 10.12 -32.14 13.42
C TYR A 90 9.56 -31.11 14.42
N GLY A 91 8.55 -30.35 13.98
CA GLY A 91 7.97 -29.24 14.74
C GLY A 91 8.74 -27.92 14.68
N ARG A 92 10.00 -27.91 14.19
CA ARG A 92 10.83 -26.70 14.11
C ARG A 92 10.54 -25.87 12.86
N ALA A 93 10.65 -24.55 12.98
CA ALA A 93 10.46 -23.56 11.93
C ALA A 93 11.56 -22.47 12.00
N PRO A 94 12.84 -22.84 11.82
CA PRO A 94 13.93 -21.88 11.94
C PRO A 94 13.91 -20.88 10.76
N ALA A 95 14.20 -19.63 11.06
CA ALA A 95 14.23 -18.53 10.08
C ALA A 95 15.05 -18.85 8.82
N ASP A 96 16.18 -19.54 8.97
CA ASP A 96 17.08 -19.88 7.85
C ASP A 96 16.42 -20.81 6.82
N VAL A 97 15.47 -21.65 7.23
CA VAL A 97 14.73 -22.51 6.28
C VAL A 97 13.84 -21.66 5.39
N MET A 98 13.16 -20.64 5.94
CA MET A 98 12.34 -19.74 5.13
C MET A 98 13.19 -18.85 4.23
N ARG A 99 14.32 -18.32 4.74
CA ARG A 99 15.26 -17.55 3.91
C ARG A 99 15.78 -18.35 2.73
N LEU A 100 16.27 -19.57 2.98
CA LEU A 100 16.75 -20.46 1.91
C LEU A 100 15.67 -20.76 0.88
N PHE A 101 14.41 -20.89 1.30
CA PHE A 101 13.29 -21.09 0.40
C PHE A 101 13.02 -19.84 -0.48
N LEU A 102 12.97 -18.66 0.12
CA LEU A 102 12.73 -17.39 -0.58
C LEU A 102 13.89 -17.05 -1.51
N ASP A 103 15.13 -17.28 -1.09
CA ASP A 103 16.34 -17.12 -1.90
C ASP A 103 16.32 -18.05 -3.11
N ALA A 104 15.99 -19.33 -2.91
CA ALA A 104 15.94 -20.30 -4.00
C ALA A 104 14.88 -19.94 -5.06
N LEU A 105 13.71 -19.46 -4.62
CA LEU A 105 12.67 -18.98 -5.51
C LEU A 105 13.06 -17.71 -6.27
N THR A 106 13.63 -16.74 -5.55
CA THR A 106 14.16 -15.51 -6.16
C THR A 106 15.23 -15.84 -7.19
N HIS A 107 16.11 -16.80 -6.91
CA HIS A 107 17.15 -17.24 -7.85
C HIS A 107 16.58 -17.92 -9.10
N GLN A 108 15.50 -18.72 -8.97
CA GLN A 108 14.90 -19.43 -10.11
C GLN A 108 13.92 -18.58 -10.93
N HIS A 109 13.16 -17.70 -10.28
CA HIS A 109 12.03 -17.00 -10.90
C HIS A 109 12.17 -15.48 -10.89
N GLY A 110 13.20 -14.92 -10.27
CA GLY A 110 13.44 -13.48 -10.15
C GLY A 110 12.79 -12.87 -8.91
N SER A 111 11.55 -13.22 -8.62
CA SER A 111 10.86 -12.85 -7.37
C SER A 111 9.68 -13.79 -7.08
N MET A 112 9.12 -13.70 -5.88
CA MET A 112 7.89 -14.42 -5.54
C MET A 112 6.69 -13.94 -6.35
N ALA A 113 6.64 -12.66 -6.73
CA ALA A 113 5.61 -12.13 -7.60
C ALA A 113 5.75 -12.69 -9.03
N ASP A 114 6.97 -12.86 -9.53
CA ASP A 114 7.23 -13.44 -10.84
C ASP A 114 6.90 -14.93 -10.86
N TYR A 115 7.27 -15.68 -9.82
CA TYR A 115 6.82 -17.05 -9.63
C TYR A 115 5.28 -17.19 -9.65
N ALA A 116 4.57 -16.31 -8.93
CA ALA A 116 3.11 -16.33 -8.89
C ALA A 116 2.48 -16.03 -10.26
N ARG A 117 3.02 -15.05 -10.99
CA ARG A 117 2.53 -14.67 -12.32
C ARG A 117 2.82 -15.75 -13.37
N ASP A 118 4.03 -16.25 -13.39
CA ASP A 118 4.52 -17.05 -14.51
C ASP A 118 4.16 -18.52 -14.35
N LEU A 119 4.24 -19.04 -13.13
CA LEU A 119 3.95 -20.45 -12.83
C LEU A 119 2.54 -20.65 -12.29
N LEU A 120 2.12 -19.89 -11.28
CA LEU A 120 0.77 -20.01 -10.69
C LEU A 120 -0.32 -19.34 -11.54
N ARG A 121 0.08 -18.53 -12.54
CA ARG A 121 -0.83 -17.79 -13.44
C ARG A 121 -1.76 -16.83 -12.68
N ILE A 122 -1.29 -16.31 -11.54
CA ILE A 122 -1.99 -15.29 -10.74
C ILE A 122 -1.80 -13.95 -11.45
N ASP A 123 -2.91 -13.34 -11.88
CA ASP A 123 -2.89 -12.05 -12.57
C ASP A 123 -2.97 -10.86 -11.60
N GLU A 124 -2.72 -9.66 -12.14
CA GLU A 124 -2.78 -8.41 -11.39
C GLU A 124 -4.17 -8.12 -10.80
N GLY A 125 -5.25 -8.64 -11.43
CA GLY A 125 -6.60 -8.49 -10.93
C GLY A 125 -6.80 -9.23 -9.60
N LEU A 126 -6.29 -10.46 -9.52
CA LEU A 126 -6.31 -11.28 -8.31
C LEU A 126 -5.41 -10.69 -7.22
N ILE A 127 -4.20 -10.21 -7.57
CA ILE A 127 -3.31 -9.51 -6.63
C ILE A 127 -3.99 -8.26 -6.07
N ALA A 128 -4.62 -7.46 -6.94
CA ALA A 128 -5.36 -6.28 -6.51
C ALA A 128 -6.53 -6.63 -5.60
N ALA A 129 -7.23 -7.75 -5.84
CA ALA A 129 -8.28 -8.24 -4.94
C ALA A 129 -7.73 -8.59 -3.55
N LEU A 130 -6.64 -9.36 -3.47
CA LEU A 130 -5.98 -9.67 -2.20
C LEU A 130 -5.60 -8.41 -1.43
N ARG A 131 -4.96 -7.45 -2.09
CA ARG A 131 -4.52 -6.19 -1.46
C ARG A 131 -5.69 -5.37 -0.95
N ARG A 132 -6.76 -5.23 -1.74
CA ARG A 132 -7.96 -4.50 -1.31
C ARG A 132 -8.61 -5.10 -0.07
N ASN A 133 -8.57 -6.43 0.05
CA ASN A 133 -9.32 -7.12 1.09
C ASN A 133 -8.49 -7.41 2.35
N LEU A 134 -7.17 -7.49 2.24
CA LEU A 134 -6.28 -7.91 3.34
C LEU A 134 -5.36 -6.79 3.85
N LEU A 135 -5.29 -5.65 3.15
CA LEU A 135 -4.55 -4.48 3.65
C LEU A 135 -5.53 -3.43 4.15
N GLU A 136 -5.19 -2.80 5.26
CA GLU A 136 -5.79 -1.53 5.60
C GLU A 136 -5.42 -0.50 4.53
N PRO A 137 -6.33 0.43 4.18
CA PRO A 137 -5.95 1.59 3.40
C PRO A 137 -4.75 2.23 4.09
N ALA A 138 -3.64 2.39 3.36
CA ALA A 138 -2.53 3.17 3.87
C ALA A 138 -3.12 4.49 4.36
N ALA A 139 -2.86 4.87 5.62
CA ALA A 139 -3.33 6.13 6.15
C ALA A 139 -2.83 7.23 5.20
N GLU A 140 -3.73 7.78 4.38
CA GLU A 140 -3.35 8.87 3.50
C GLU A 140 -2.82 9.97 4.42
N PRO A 141 -1.62 10.52 4.16
CA PRO A 141 -1.07 11.56 5.00
C PRO A 141 -2.11 12.67 5.14
N GLU A 142 -2.57 12.90 6.37
CA GLU A 142 -3.65 13.84 6.65
C GLU A 142 -3.30 15.20 6.05
N LEU A 143 -4.13 15.69 5.13
CA LEU A 143 -3.94 17.03 4.60
C LEU A 143 -4.37 18.04 5.65
N THR A 144 -3.43 18.87 6.09
CA THR A 144 -3.74 20.01 6.93
C THR A 144 -3.67 21.30 6.11
N PHE A 145 -4.60 22.21 6.41
CA PHE A 145 -4.80 23.42 5.64
C PHE A 145 -4.63 24.66 6.51
N ARG A 146 -3.94 25.66 5.98
CA ARG A 146 -3.85 26.98 6.61
C ARG A 146 -3.93 28.08 5.57
N ARG A 147 -4.39 29.25 6.00
CA ARG A 147 -4.27 30.47 5.19
C ARG A 147 -2.80 30.81 5.02
N ALA A 148 -2.43 31.19 3.80
CA ALA A 148 -1.12 31.73 3.50
C ALA A 148 -1.02 33.17 4.01
N ASP A 149 0.20 33.58 4.35
CA ASP A 149 0.53 34.97 4.63
C ASP A 149 1.72 35.45 3.78
N HIS A 150 2.14 36.69 3.98
CA HIS A 150 3.21 37.32 3.20
C HIS A 150 4.55 36.58 3.26
N ARG A 151 4.78 35.72 4.26
CA ARG A 151 6.00 34.90 4.38
C ARG A 151 5.98 33.70 3.43
N ASP A 152 4.81 33.32 2.93
CA ASP A 152 4.64 32.18 2.02
C ASP A 152 4.79 32.55 0.54
N LEU A 153 4.94 33.83 0.21
CA LEU A 153 5.03 34.29 -1.19
C LEU A 153 6.10 33.55 -2.02
N PRO A 154 7.33 33.32 -1.52
CA PRO A 154 8.33 32.57 -2.27
C PRO A 154 7.90 31.13 -2.54
N GLU A 155 7.22 30.50 -1.59
CA GLU A 155 6.73 29.12 -1.70
C GLU A 155 5.58 29.02 -2.71
N LEU A 156 4.67 29.99 -2.74
CA LEU A 156 3.59 30.05 -3.72
C LEU A 156 4.13 30.18 -5.16
N VAL A 157 5.14 31.04 -5.36
CA VAL A 157 5.84 31.14 -6.66
C VAL A 157 6.50 29.82 -7.02
N ARG A 158 7.20 29.18 -6.07
CA ARG A 158 7.86 27.88 -6.29
C ARG A 158 6.86 26.79 -6.69
N LEU A 159 5.71 26.71 -6.02
CA LEU A 159 4.64 25.74 -6.32
C LEU A 159 4.07 25.98 -7.71
N ARG A 160 3.75 27.24 -8.04
CA ARG A 160 3.21 27.64 -9.34
C ARG A 160 4.16 27.26 -10.48
N ASP A 161 5.43 27.56 -10.33
CA ASP A 161 6.46 27.26 -11.31
C ASP A 161 6.72 25.76 -11.46
N SER A 162 6.66 25.02 -10.34
CA SER A 162 6.82 23.58 -10.35
C SER A 162 5.65 22.90 -11.07
N ALA A 163 4.43 23.39 -10.84
CA ALA A 163 3.24 22.93 -11.57
C ALA A 163 3.32 23.27 -13.08
N ALA A 164 3.81 24.46 -13.44
CA ALA A 164 4.00 24.83 -14.85
C ALA A 164 5.02 23.92 -15.55
N ARG A 165 6.17 23.64 -14.92
CA ARG A 165 7.16 22.68 -15.44
C ARG A 165 6.57 21.27 -15.59
N TRP A 166 5.78 20.83 -14.61
CA TRP A 166 5.11 19.52 -14.65
C TRP A 166 4.10 19.41 -15.80
N GLN A 167 3.36 20.49 -16.10
CA GLN A 167 2.41 20.55 -17.22
C GLN A 167 3.13 20.44 -18.56
N ILE A 168 4.20 21.22 -18.76
CA ILE A 168 5.02 21.19 -19.98
C ILE A 168 5.59 19.79 -20.21
N ALA A 169 6.11 19.15 -19.16
CA ALA A 169 6.65 17.79 -19.25
C ALA A 169 5.61 16.74 -19.68
N ARG A 170 4.31 17.04 -19.56
CA ARG A 170 3.19 16.20 -20.00
C ARG A 170 2.52 16.69 -21.29
N GLY A 171 3.11 17.67 -21.97
CA GLY A 171 2.54 18.23 -23.20
C GLY A 171 1.30 19.10 -22.98
N ILE A 172 1.09 19.60 -21.75
CA ILE A 172 0.00 20.52 -21.41
C ILE A 172 0.54 21.95 -21.52
N ASP A 173 0.09 22.71 -22.53
CA ASP A 173 0.50 24.11 -22.77
C ASP A 173 -0.53 25.09 -22.21
N GLN A 174 -0.54 25.25 -20.89
CA GLN A 174 -1.45 26.17 -20.20
C GLN A 174 -0.69 27.21 -19.35
N TRP A 175 0.31 26.79 -18.56
CA TRP A 175 1.08 27.68 -17.69
C TRP A 175 2.55 27.75 -18.08
N LYS A 176 3.17 28.91 -17.86
CA LYS A 176 4.59 29.13 -18.14
C LYS A 176 5.37 29.38 -16.84
N PRO A 177 6.55 28.76 -16.63
CA PRO A 177 7.41 29.11 -15.51
C PRO A 177 7.76 30.60 -15.52
N GLY A 178 7.78 31.24 -14.35
CA GLY A 178 8.03 32.67 -14.19
C GLY A 178 6.87 33.58 -14.59
N GLN A 179 5.71 33.03 -14.97
CA GLN A 179 4.55 33.84 -15.37
C GLN A 179 3.95 34.65 -14.21
N LEU A 180 3.95 34.09 -12.99
CA LEU A 180 3.42 34.74 -11.80
C LEU A 180 4.52 34.85 -10.75
N GLY A 181 4.81 36.09 -10.33
CA GLY A 181 5.78 36.39 -9.26
C GLY A 181 5.11 36.71 -7.93
N GLU A 182 5.90 37.08 -6.93
CA GLU A 182 5.41 37.40 -5.60
C GLU A 182 4.39 38.55 -5.59
N ASP A 183 4.53 39.54 -6.47
CA ASP A 183 3.60 40.67 -6.57
C ASP A 183 2.17 40.24 -6.91
N HIS A 184 2.01 39.20 -7.74
CA HIS A 184 0.71 38.62 -8.05
C HIS A 184 0.07 38.06 -6.78
N PHE A 185 0.79 37.17 -6.08
CA PHE A 185 0.29 36.54 -4.87
C PHE A 185 0.09 37.54 -3.72
N ARG A 186 0.92 38.59 -3.64
CA ARG A 186 0.76 39.68 -2.69
C ARG A 186 -0.54 40.45 -2.93
N ALA A 187 -0.86 40.76 -4.19
CA ALA A 187 -2.14 41.37 -4.54
C ALA A 187 -3.32 40.43 -4.23
N ARG A 188 -3.18 39.13 -4.50
CA ARG A 188 -4.20 38.12 -4.16
C ARG A 188 -4.44 37.97 -2.66
N LEU A 189 -3.40 38.05 -1.82
CA LEU A 189 -3.56 38.04 -0.36
C LEU A 189 -4.28 39.28 0.17
N ALA A 190 -4.27 40.41 -0.55
CA ALA A 190 -4.98 41.62 -0.15
C ALA A 190 -6.48 41.55 -0.44
N ASP A 191 -6.86 40.94 -1.58
CA ASP A 191 -8.23 40.98 -2.11
C ASP A 191 -8.96 39.62 -2.06
N GLY A 192 -8.32 38.57 -1.54
CA GLY A 192 -8.88 37.21 -1.52
C GLY A 192 -8.23 36.30 -0.48
N GLU A 193 -8.37 34.99 -0.69
CA GLU A 193 -7.79 33.99 0.18
C GLU A 193 -6.88 33.05 -0.60
N ILE A 194 -5.68 32.81 -0.07
CA ILE A 194 -4.80 31.76 -0.54
C ILE A 194 -4.63 30.76 0.60
N TRP A 195 -4.77 29.49 0.28
CA TRP A 195 -4.65 28.39 1.24
C TRP A 195 -3.53 27.46 0.82
N ILE A 196 -2.79 26.94 1.81
CA ILE A 196 -1.70 26.00 1.64
C ILE A 196 -2.09 24.67 2.28
N ALA A 197 -1.88 23.59 1.54
CA ALA A 197 -2.03 22.22 2.00
C ALA A 197 -0.67 21.61 2.33
N THR A 198 -0.58 20.94 3.47
CA THR A 198 0.65 20.23 3.91
C THR A 198 0.32 18.79 4.29
N LEU A 199 1.29 17.89 4.10
CA LEU A 199 1.16 16.47 4.48
C LEU A 199 1.39 16.30 6.00
N GLY A 200 0.34 16.52 6.79
CA GLY A 200 0.40 16.62 8.25
C GLY A 200 0.82 18.02 8.75
N PRO A 201 0.66 18.33 10.05
CA PRO A 201 0.81 19.70 10.59
C PRO A 201 2.20 20.33 10.40
N THR A 202 3.23 19.50 10.24
CA THR A 202 4.64 19.93 10.07
C THR A 202 5.27 19.34 8.81
N GLY A 203 4.47 18.76 7.92
CA GLY A 203 4.96 18.11 6.72
C GLY A 203 5.25 19.08 5.58
N PRO A 204 5.80 18.57 4.47
CA PRO A 204 6.04 19.38 3.28
C PRO A 204 4.74 19.90 2.67
N THR A 205 4.84 21.03 1.98
CA THR A 205 3.74 21.59 1.20
C THR A 205 3.36 20.67 0.05
N ALA A 206 2.09 20.23 0.04
CA ALA A 206 1.50 19.41 -1.01
C ALA A 206 0.95 20.27 -2.16
N GLY A 207 0.45 21.47 -1.84
CA GLY A 207 -0.12 22.38 -2.84
C GLY A 207 -0.68 23.65 -2.23
N ALA A 208 -1.23 24.50 -3.10
CA ALA A 208 -1.94 25.72 -2.71
C ALA A 208 -3.10 26.00 -3.68
N TRP A 209 -4.11 26.71 -3.21
CA TRP A 209 -5.20 27.21 -4.05
C TRP A 209 -5.62 28.62 -3.64
N GLU A 210 -6.20 29.32 -4.60
CA GLU A 210 -6.76 30.64 -4.41
C GLU A 210 -8.28 30.55 -4.42
N LEU A 211 -8.93 31.19 -3.46
CA LEU A 211 -10.39 31.34 -3.38
C LEU A 211 -10.73 32.78 -3.75
N TRP A 212 -11.48 32.92 -4.84
CA TRP A 212 -11.87 34.21 -5.41
C TRP A 212 -13.34 34.41 -5.11
N TRP A 213 -13.66 35.45 -4.33
CA TRP A 213 -15.03 35.78 -3.95
C TRP A 213 -15.74 36.64 -5.00
N ASP A 214 -14.97 37.31 -5.85
CA ASP A 214 -15.45 38.03 -7.03
C ASP A 214 -14.40 37.92 -8.15
N ASP A 215 -14.83 37.61 -9.36
CA ASP A 215 -13.99 37.61 -10.56
C ASP A 215 -14.77 38.17 -11.75
N PRO A 216 -14.79 39.51 -11.90
CA PRO A 216 -15.49 40.15 -13.00
C PRO A 216 -14.91 39.81 -14.38
N ALA A 217 -13.64 39.38 -14.44
CA ALA A 217 -13.00 39.00 -15.70
C ALA A 217 -13.45 37.61 -16.18
N ALA A 218 -13.65 36.67 -15.24
CA ALA A 218 -14.20 35.36 -15.56
C ALA A 218 -15.73 35.35 -15.67
N TRP A 219 -16.43 36.11 -14.81
CA TRP A 219 -17.88 36.01 -14.65
C TRP A 219 -18.67 37.25 -15.08
N GLY A 220 -18.01 38.35 -15.45
CA GLY A 220 -18.68 39.63 -15.74
C GLY A 220 -19.25 40.32 -14.49
N PRO A 221 -19.88 41.50 -14.62
CA PRO A 221 -20.53 42.17 -13.50
C PRO A 221 -21.68 41.31 -12.95
N GLN A 222 -21.53 40.83 -11.72
CA GLN A 222 -22.57 40.06 -11.05
C GLN A 222 -23.65 41.01 -10.48
N PRO A 223 -24.95 40.68 -10.64
CA PRO A 223 -26.01 41.43 -9.97
C PRO A 223 -25.81 41.34 -8.45
N ARG A 224 -26.05 42.43 -7.73
CA ARG A 224 -26.02 42.39 -6.25
C ARG A 224 -26.96 41.28 -5.78
N ALA A 225 -26.44 40.35 -4.98
CA ALA A 225 -27.22 39.28 -4.39
C ALA A 225 -28.46 39.87 -3.69
N PRO A 226 -29.70 39.49 -4.06
CA PRO A 226 -30.89 39.95 -3.37
C PRO A 226 -30.95 39.25 -2.01
N GLY A 227 -30.44 39.89 -0.95
CA GLY A 227 -30.54 39.33 0.39
C GLY A 227 -29.52 39.82 1.41
N MET A 228 -29.39 41.13 1.60
CA MET A 228 -29.02 41.66 2.92
C MET A 228 -30.05 42.73 3.27
N CYS A 229 -31.06 42.32 4.03
CA CYS A 229 -31.93 43.24 4.75
C CYS A 229 -31.07 43.99 5.77
N THR A 230 -30.80 45.27 5.50
CA THR A 230 -30.54 46.24 6.55
C THR A 230 -31.88 46.87 6.93
N GLY A 231 -32.37 46.57 8.12
CA GLY A 231 -33.61 47.10 8.68
C GLY A 231 -34.16 46.21 9.77
#